data_AF-A0AAU7PUL4-F1
#
_entry.id   AF-A0AAU7PUL4-F1
#
_cell.length_a   1.000
_cell.length_b   1.000
_cell.length_c   1.000
_cell.angle_alpha   90.00
_cell.angle_beta   90.00
_cell.angle_gamma   90.00
#
_symmetry.space_group_name_H-M   'P 1'
#
loop_
_entity.id
_entity.type
_entity.pdbx_description
1 polymer ?
#
loop_
_entity_poly.entity_id
_entity_poly.type
_entity_poly.pdbx_seq_one_letter_code
_entity_poly.pdbx_strand_id
1 'polypeptide(L)'
;MGKKSIVIEVMKKRLAPYGFQYADYEGYRWRFSREVDGLIQSVVIQKSYHGNDYTLEMDNGYWFGRSREITDDPNCRLDFLPFHNEEEQIAVLNRLLDLVEQYGLNKLEEKAEEAKETKKEMEEWLYPTSEMYKKLYEENTVLTKKFIEQHNAYKLSEENMLLLIKKELEKVKGEPYKAVQDKLIELASVYGNMFIKKVGGRWDHRVLNGITSVDITLLRQCDILKDLVRIWQREDAELIINDYYNNCNKIIKWVRACRKSHGEDWQPTSGYAKWKVPPM
;
A
#
# COMPACT_ATOMS: atom_id res chain seq x y z
N MET A 1 35.10 -23.19 -16.17
CA MET A 1 34.54 -23.60 -14.86
C MET A 1 35.28 -22.81 -13.79
N GLY A 2 34.79 -21.59 -13.50
CA GLY A 2 35.51 -20.58 -12.72
C GLY A 2 35.25 -20.71 -11.22
N LYS A 3 36.21 -20.24 -10.40
CA LYS A 3 36.14 -20.19 -8.92
C LYS A 3 34.72 -19.88 -8.45
N LYS A 4 34.16 -20.73 -7.58
CA LYS A 4 32.91 -20.42 -6.87
C LYS A 4 33.07 -19.04 -6.22
N SER A 5 32.09 -18.15 -6.42
CA SER A 5 32.14 -16.79 -5.85
C SER A 5 32.36 -16.90 -4.34
N ILE A 6 33.37 -16.20 -3.82
CA ILE A 6 33.68 -16.15 -2.39
C ILE A 6 32.48 -15.72 -1.54
N VAL A 7 31.63 -14.86 -2.10
CA VAL A 7 30.32 -14.48 -1.52
C VAL A 7 29.45 -15.71 -1.32
N ILE A 8 29.32 -16.56 -2.34
CA ILE A 8 28.51 -17.78 -2.26
C ILE A 8 29.09 -18.73 -1.21
N GLU A 9 30.41 -18.92 -1.16
CA GLU A 9 31.04 -19.83 -0.21
C GLU A 9 30.84 -19.39 1.25
N VAL A 10 31.15 -18.13 1.55
CA VAL A 10 31.03 -17.55 2.90
C VAL A 10 29.57 -17.54 3.35
N MET A 11 28.67 -17.00 2.51
CA MET A 11 27.26 -16.84 2.86
C MET A 11 26.54 -18.18 2.98
N LYS A 12 26.75 -19.14 2.05
CA LYS A 12 26.12 -20.47 2.15
C LYS A 12 26.47 -21.16 3.45
N LYS A 13 27.74 -21.08 3.87
CA LYS A 13 28.21 -21.76 5.08
C LYS A 13 27.51 -21.24 6.34
N ARG A 14 27.34 -19.92 6.46
CA ARG A 14 26.75 -19.29 7.67
C ARG A 14 25.23 -19.22 7.65
N LEU A 15 24.61 -19.09 6.47
CA LEU A 15 23.15 -18.98 6.39
C LEU A 15 22.43 -20.34 6.31
N ALA A 16 23.13 -21.42 5.93
CA ALA A 16 22.53 -22.75 5.83
C ALA A 16 21.87 -23.28 7.13
N PRO A 17 22.45 -23.06 8.34
CA PRO A 17 21.79 -23.45 9.60
C PRO A 17 20.41 -22.81 9.81
N TYR A 18 20.14 -21.67 9.17
CA TYR A 18 18.87 -20.95 9.25
C TYR A 18 17.92 -21.27 8.09
N GLY A 19 18.25 -22.26 7.26
CA GLY A 19 17.42 -22.74 6.16
C GLY A 19 17.55 -21.95 4.85
N PHE A 20 18.42 -20.94 4.79
CA PHE A 20 18.63 -20.17 3.56
C PHE A 20 19.45 -20.96 2.54
N GLN A 21 19.04 -20.83 1.29
CA GLN A 21 19.71 -21.40 0.14
C GLN A 21 20.04 -20.32 -0.87
N TYR A 22 21.12 -20.50 -1.63
CA TYR A 22 21.44 -19.58 -2.71
C TYR A 22 20.38 -19.69 -3.81
N ALA A 23 19.73 -18.57 -4.11
CA ALA A 23 18.64 -18.48 -5.07
C ALA A 23 19.17 -18.09 -6.46
N ASP A 24 19.79 -16.91 -6.56
CA ASP A 24 20.23 -16.35 -7.84
C ASP A 24 21.37 -15.33 -7.71
N TYR A 25 21.85 -14.89 -8.88
CA TYR A 25 22.67 -13.69 -9.02
C TYR A 25 22.11 -12.82 -10.14
N GLU A 26 21.62 -11.64 -9.79
CA GLU A 26 21.06 -10.66 -10.74
C GLU A 26 21.48 -9.25 -10.35
N GLY A 27 21.90 -8.43 -11.32
CA GLY A 27 22.17 -7.00 -11.08
C GLY A 27 23.19 -6.72 -9.96
N TYR A 28 24.29 -7.48 -9.91
CA TYR A 28 25.33 -7.38 -8.87
C TYR A 28 24.88 -7.79 -7.46
N ARG A 29 23.82 -8.58 -7.37
CA ARG A 29 23.26 -9.05 -6.10
C ARG A 29 23.31 -10.56 -6.00
N TRP A 30 23.83 -11.09 -4.90
CA TRP A 30 23.72 -12.52 -4.57
C TRP A 30 22.58 -12.70 -3.58
N ARG A 31 21.53 -13.40 -4.00
CA ARG A 31 20.34 -13.65 -3.18
C ARG A 31 20.41 -15.02 -2.51
N PHE A 32 20.12 -15.03 -1.22
CA PHE A 32 19.90 -16.24 -0.43
C PHE A 32 18.48 -16.19 0.12
N SER A 33 17.70 -17.23 -0.10
CA SER A 33 16.29 -17.23 0.26
C SER A 33 15.91 -18.48 1.06
N ARG A 34 14.90 -18.33 1.91
CA ARG A 34 14.20 -19.43 2.58
C ARG A 34 12.70 -19.19 2.50
N GLU A 35 11.93 -20.26 2.59
CA GLU A 35 10.48 -20.18 2.71
C GLU A 35 10.09 -20.43 4.17
N VAL A 36 9.30 -19.53 4.74
CA VAL A 36 8.73 -19.64 6.09
C VAL A 36 7.25 -19.31 5.99
N ASP A 37 6.38 -20.28 6.25
CA ASP A 37 4.91 -20.12 6.24
C ASP A 37 4.35 -19.47 4.96
N GLY A 38 4.91 -19.84 3.79
CA GLY A 38 4.51 -19.32 2.48
C GLY A 38 5.07 -17.92 2.15
N LEU A 39 5.94 -17.37 3.01
CA LEU A 39 6.69 -16.14 2.76
C LEU A 39 8.12 -16.47 2.32
N ILE A 40 8.56 -15.87 1.21
CA ILE A 40 9.95 -15.99 0.74
C ILE A 40 10.78 -14.88 1.39
N GLN A 41 11.54 -15.25 2.40
CA GLN A 41 12.51 -14.36 3.05
C GLN A 41 13.82 -14.39 2.28
N SER A 42 14.47 -13.24 2.12
CA SER A 42 15.77 -13.15 1.43
C SER A 42 16.79 -12.32 2.20
N VAL A 43 18.04 -12.79 2.16
CA VAL A 43 19.25 -12.05 2.52
C VAL A 43 20.04 -11.84 1.24
N VAL A 44 20.39 -10.59 0.94
CA VAL A 44 21.02 -10.21 -0.32
C VAL A 44 22.32 -9.46 -0.05
N ILE A 45 23.40 -9.91 -0.67
CA ILE A 45 24.64 -9.14 -0.73
C ILE A 45 24.66 -8.38 -2.03
N GLN A 46 24.72 -7.06 -1.97
CA GLN A 46 24.83 -6.19 -3.14
C GLN A 46 26.24 -5.64 -3.27
N LYS A 47 26.85 -5.78 -4.45
CA LYS A 47 28.07 -5.06 -4.82
C LYS A 47 27.73 -3.69 -5.40
N SER A 48 28.54 -2.65 -5.14
CA SER A 48 28.40 -1.43 -5.93
C SER A 48 28.80 -1.63 -7.39
N TYR A 49 28.29 -0.73 -8.24
CA TYR A 49 28.61 -0.68 -9.66
C TYR A 49 30.01 -0.14 -9.96
N HIS A 50 30.57 0.67 -9.07
CA HIS A 50 31.78 1.46 -9.32
C HIS A 50 32.94 1.16 -8.37
N GLY A 51 32.75 0.25 -7.41
CA GLY A 51 33.72 -0.03 -6.35
C GLY A 51 33.80 -1.50 -5.97
N ASN A 52 34.79 -1.80 -5.12
CA ASN A 52 34.89 -3.05 -4.41
C ASN A 52 34.34 -2.82 -3.01
N ASP A 53 33.02 -2.83 -2.91
CA ASP A 53 32.31 -2.68 -1.66
C ASP A 53 31.05 -3.54 -1.68
N TYR A 54 30.58 -3.88 -0.49
CA TYR A 54 29.35 -4.67 -0.31
C TYR A 54 28.41 -3.99 0.68
N THR A 55 27.11 -4.16 0.44
CA THR A 55 26.06 -3.88 1.42
C THR A 55 25.11 -5.08 1.54
N LEU A 56 24.21 -5.00 2.51
CA LEU A 56 23.24 -6.02 2.88
C LEU A 56 21.81 -5.50 2.64
N GLU A 57 21.01 -6.25 1.89
CA GLU A 57 19.57 -6.05 1.80
C GLU A 57 18.85 -7.26 2.43
N MET A 58 17.73 -7.03 3.11
CA MET A 58 16.90 -8.07 3.73
C MET A 58 15.42 -7.86 3.40
N ASP A 59 14.79 -8.90 2.86
CA ASP A 59 13.43 -8.89 2.35
C ASP A 59 12.57 -9.94 3.07
N ASN A 60 11.31 -9.59 3.38
CA ASN A 60 10.32 -10.50 3.98
C ASN A 60 9.20 -10.93 3.02
N GLY A 61 9.47 -10.99 1.70
CA GLY A 61 8.57 -11.63 0.72
C GLY A 61 7.21 -10.94 0.48
N TYR A 62 6.88 -9.85 1.15
CA TYR A 62 5.61 -9.14 0.96
C TYR A 62 5.72 -8.07 -0.15
N TRP A 63 5.02 -8.31 -1.25
CA TRP A 63 4.68 -7.37 -2.34
C TRP A 63 5.81 -6.69 -3.12
N PHE A 64 5.66 -6.68 -4.46
CA PHE A 64 6.51 -5.93 -5.39
C PHE A 64 6.65 -4.46 -4.96
N GLY A 65 7.90 -4.03 -4.71
CA GLY A 65 8.26 -2.62 -4.50
C GLY A 65 8.68 -2.23 -3.06
N ARG A 66 8.73 -3.18 -2.11
CA ARG A 66 9.15 -2.92 -0.72
C ARG A 66 10.37 -3.75 -0.28
N SER A 67 11.35 -3.93 -1.16
CA SER A 67 12.57 -4.72 -0.91
C SER A 67 13.58 -4.09 0.07
N ARG A 68 13.10 -3.31 1.06
CA ARG A 68 13.91 -2.58 2.05
C ARG A 68 13.26 -2.44 3.43
N GLU A 69 12.12 -3.10 3.70
CA GLU A 69 11.38 -2.93 4.96
C GLU A 69 12.22 -3.20 6.21
N ILE A 70 13.22 -4.10 6.11
CA ILE A 70 14.14 -4.41 7.21
C ILE A 70 15.46 -3.63 7.08
N THR A 71 15.96 -3.43 5.85
CA THR A 71 17.22 -2.71 5.60
C THR A 71 17.15 -1.23 6.00
N ASP A 72 15.96 -0.64 6.01
CA ASP A 72 15.74 0.74 6.48
C ASP A 72 15.66 0.85 8.03
N ASP A 73 15.67 -0.28 8.77
CA ASP A 73 15.78 -0.27 10.23
C ASP A 73 17.17 0.27 10.65
N PRO A 74 17.24 1.28 11.54
CA PRO A 74 18.52 1.86 11.97
C PRO A 74 19.54 0.86 12.51
N ASN A 75 19.11 -0.27 13.06
CA ASN A 75 19.98 -1.31 13.61
C ASN A 75 20.50 -2.29 12.55
N CYS A 76 19.83 -2.37 11.40
CA CYS A 76 20.19 -3.24 10.28
C CYS A 76 20.76 -2.49 9.08
N ARG A 77 20.71 -1.15 9.10
CA ARG A 77 21.19 -0.30 8.03
C ARG A 77 22.72 -0.25 7.99
N LEU A 78 23.27 -0.61 6.84
CA LEU A 78 24.69 -0.49 6.55
C LEU A 78 24.92 0.21 5.23
N ASP A 79 25.80 1.21 5.25
CA ASP A 79 26.38 1.74 4.03
C ASP A 79 27.27 0.68 3.37
N PHE A 80 27.63 0.93 2.10
CA PHE A 80 28.57 0.08 1.37
C PHE A 80 29.93 0.04 2.09
N LEU A 81 30.39 -1.16 2.42
CA LEU A 81 31.65 -1.42 3.10
C LEU A 81 32.74 -1.79 2.08
N PRO A 82 33.79 -0.96 1.92
CA PRO A 82 34.84 -1.21 0.94
C PRO A 82 35.83 -2.30 1.37
N PHE A 83 36.46 -2.94 0.38
CA PHE A 83 37.54 -3.91 0.55
C PHE A 83 38.54 -3.81 -0.62
N HIS A 84 39.82 -4.06 -0.35
CA HIS A 84 40.91 -3.92 -1.32
C HIS A 84 41.60 -5.24 -1.67
N ASN A 85 41.40 -6.27 -0.85
CA ASN A 85 41.98 -7.60 -1.02
C ASN A 85 40.99 -8.68 -0.56
N GLU A 86 41.34 -9.95 -0.77
CA GLU A 86 40.48 -11.10 -0.45
C GLU A 86 40.24 -11.25 1.07
N GLU A 87 41.23 -10.96 1.91
CA GLU A 87 41.08 -11.02 3.37
C GLU A 87 40.09 -9.96 3.88
N GLU A 88 40.20 -8.73 3.41
CA GLU A 88 39.24 -7.65 3.68
C GLU A 88 37.86 -7.98 3.13
N GLN A 89 37.78 -8.61 1.96
CA GLN A 89 36.52 -9.04 1.37
C GLN A 89 35.79 -10.05 2.27
N ILE A 90 36.51 -11.05 2.78
CA ILE A 90 35.98 -12.04 3.73
C ILE A 90 35.56 -11.35 5.03
N ALA A 91 36.38 -10.42 5.54
CA ALA A 91 36.06 -9.68 6.77
C ALA A 91 34.78 -8.84 6.62
N VAL A 92 34.60 -8.16 5.49
CA VAL A 92 33.36 -7.43 5.17
C VAL A 92 32.17 -8.40 5.13
N LEU A 93 32.26 -9.50 4.40
CA LEU A 93 31.17 -10.49 4.32
C LEU A 93 30.80 -11.05 5.70
N ASN A 94 31.79 -11.36 6.55
CA ASN A 94 31.54 -11.82 7.91
C ASN A 94 30.86 -10.76 8.77
N ARG A 95 31.27 -9.49 8.66
CA ARG A 95 30.63 -8.39 9.38
C ARG A 95 29.17 -8.19 8.97
N LEU A 96 28.85 -8.33 7.68
CA LEU A 96 27.47 -8.29 7.19
C LEU A 96 26.66 -9.47 7.76
N LEU A 97 27.25 -10.66 7.81
CA LEU A 97 26.62 -11.86 8.38
C LEU A 97 26.42 -11.77 9.89
N ASP A 98 27.35 -11.19 10.63
CA ASP A 98 27.18 -10.96 12.07
C ASP A 98 25.93 -10.14 12.36
N LEU A 99 25.63 -9.15 11.51
CA LEU A 99 24.41 -8.34 11.65
C LEU A 99 23.14 -9.09 11.28
N VAL A 100 23.19 -9.95 10.26
CA VAL A 100 22.09 -10.87 9.95
C VAL A 100 21.79 -11.76 11.15
N GLU A 101 22.82 -12.37 11.74
CA GLU A 101 22.67 -13.31 12.85
C GLU A 101 22.27 -12.62 14.17
N GLN A 102 22.80 -11.43 14.46
CA GLN A 102 22.50 -10.70 15.70
C GLN A 102 21.13 -10.01 15.68
N TYR A 103 20.70 -9.50 14.51
CA TYR A 103 19.50 -8.65 14.40
C TYR A 103 18.57 -9.07 13.26
N GLY A 104 19.12 -9.33 12.08
CA GLY A 104 18.34 -9.57 10.86
C GLY A 104 17.37 -10.75 10.96
N LEU A 105 17.80 -11.87 11.54
CA LEU A 105 16.98 -13.08 11.68
C LEU A 105 15.76 -12.84 12.59
N ASN A 106 15.98 -12.24 13.77
CA ASN A 106 14.89 -11.91 14.69
C ASN A 106 13.90 -10.93 14.04
N LYS A 107 14.40 -9.95 13.27
CA LYS A 107 13.53 -9.02 12.53
C LYS A 107 12.76 -9.70 11.41
N LEU A 108 13.36 -10.65 10.69
CA LEU A 108 12.66 -11.46 9.70
C LEU A 108 11.54 -12.28 10.35
N GLU A 109 11.75 -12.82 11.55
CA GLU A 109 10.71 -13.54 12.30
C GLU A 109 9.59 -12.62 12.78
N GLU A 110 9.92 -11.46 13.37
CA GLU A 110 8.94 -10.43 13.76
C GLU A 110 8.06 -10.03 12.56
N LYS A 111 8.67 -9.78 11.39
CA LYS A 111 7.93 -9.43 10.17
C LYS A 111 7.11 -10.59 9.62
N ALA A 112 7.55 -11.84 9.80
CA ALA A 112 6.74 -13.00 9.42
C ALA A 112 5.48 -13.11 10.30
N GLU A 113 5.58 -12.87 11.61
CA GLU A 113 4.43 -12.85 12.51
C GLU A 113 3.48 -11.68 12.20
N GLU A 114 3.98 -10.46 11.99
CA GLU A 114 3.16 -9.32 11.53
C GLU A 114 2.41 -9.65 10.24
N ALA A 115 3.08 -10.33 9.30
CA ALA A 115 2.48 -10.75 8.04
C ALA A 115 1.42 -11.84 8.22
N LYS A 116 1.59 -12.76 9.16
CA LYS A 116 0.58 -13.77 9.52
C LYS A 116 -0.65 -13.13 10.15
N GLU A 117 -0.46 -12.21 11.08
CA GLU A 117 -1.56 -11.44 11.68
C GLU A 117 -2.30 -10.64 10.60
N THR A 118 -1.57 -9.95 9.73
CA THR A 118 -2.15 -9.21 8.59
C THR A 118 -2.90 -10.15 7.64
N LYS A 119 -2.35 -11.32 7.32
CA LYS A 119 -2.99 -12.30 6.44
C LYS A 119 -4.27 -12.85 7.06
N LYS A 120 -4.24 -13.19 8.35
CA LYS A 120 -5.41 -13.64 9.10
C LYS A 120 -6.49 -12.55 9.16
N GLU A 121 -6.11 -11.30 9.44
CA GLU A 121 -7.01 -10.15 9.35
C GLU A 121 -7.59 -10.01 7.94
N MET A 122 -6.79 -10.19 6.88
CA MET A 122 -7.24 -10.12 5.49
C MET A 122 -8.18 -11.26 5.09
N GLU A 123 -8.03 -12.45 5.68
CA GLU A 123 -8.90 -13.62 5.47
C GLU A 123 -10.24 -13.47 6.19
N GLU A 124 -10.27 -12.80 7.34
CA GLU A 124 -11.49 -12.47 8.10
C GLU A 124 -12.19 -11.20 7.56
N TRP A 125 -11.55 -10.51 6.62
CA TRP A 125 -12.02 -9.24 6.11
C TRP A 125 -13.15 -9.41 5.08
N LEU A 126 -14.20 -8.61 5.26
CA LEU A 126 -15.35 -8.62 4.38
C LEU A 126 -15.09 -7.70 3.18
N TYR A 127 -15.23 -8.22 1.98
CA TYR A 127 -15.05 -7.45 0.75
C TYR A 127 -16.40 -7.15 0.09
N PRO A 128 -16.57 -5.95 -0.52
CA PRO A 128 -17.76 -5.68 -1.31
C PRO A 128 -17.94 -6.74 -2.41
N THR A 129 -19.18 -7.20 -2.61
CA THR A 129 -19.49 -8.16 -3.67
C THR A 129 -19.56 -7.47 -5.03
N SER A 130 -19.46 -8.25 -6.11
CA SER A 130 -19.65 -7.72 -7.47
C SER A 130 -21.05 -7.12 -7.67
N GLU A 131 -22.09 -7.64 -7.00
CA GLU A 131 -23.42 -7.00 -7.07
C GLU A 131 -23.43 -5.64 -6.38
N MET A 132 -22.75 -5.49 -5.24
CA MET A 132 -22.66 -4.20 -4.55
C MET A 132 -21.97 -3.16 -5.42
N TYR A 133 -20.86 -3.52 -6.09
CA TYR A 133 -20.15 -2.63 -7.00
C TYR A 133 -20.97 -2.26 -8.23
N LYS A 134 -21.66 -3.24 -8.83
CA LYS A 134 -22.56 -2.99 -9.97
C LYS A 134 -23.68 -2.02 -9.58
N LYS A 135 -24.34 -2.28 -8.45
CA LYS A 135 -25.40 -1.42 -7.91
C LYS A 135 -24.90 -0.01 -7.61
N LEU A 136 -23.73 0.12 -6.99
CA LEU A 136 -23.12 1.42 -6.71
C LEU A 136 -22.91 2.23 -7.98
N TYR A 137 -22.45 1.60 -9.06
CA TYR A 137 -22.19 2.28 -10.33
C TYR A 137 -23.49 2.66 -11.05
N GLU A 138 -24.41 1.71 -11.22
CA GLU A 138 -25.64 1.88 -11.99
C GLU A 138 -26.66 2.81 -11.28
N GLU A 139 -26.76 2.70 -9.95
CA GLU A 139 -27.76 3.44 -9.17
C GLU A 139 -27.19 4.69 -8.48
N ASN A 140 -25.92 5.04 -8.72
CA ASN A 140 -25.18 6.07 -7.98
C ASN A 140 -25.97 7.37 -7.77
N THR A 141 -26.49 7.93 -8.87
CA THR A 141 -27.23 9.20 -8.86
C THR A 141 -28.54 9.09 -8.08
N VAL A 142 -29.24 7.98 -8.20
CA VAL A 142 -30.52 7.73 -7.50
C VAL A 142 -30.27 7.59 -6.01
N LEU A 143 -29.26 6.82 -5.61
CA LEU A 143 -28.86 6.61 -4.22
C LEU A 143 -28.45 7.91 -3.55
N THR A 144 -27.60 8.70 -4.21
CA THR A 144 -27.19 10.01 -3.69
C THR A 144 -28.39 10.94 -3.54
N LYS A 145 -29.25 11.05 -4.55
CA LYS A 145 -30.44 11.91 -4.49
C LYS A 145 -31.37 11.52 -3.35
N LYS A 146 -31.65 10.22 -3.22
CA LYS A 146 -32.48 9.66 -2.13
C LYS A 146 -31.92 10.02 -0.75
N PHE A 147 -30.61 9.86 -0.55
CA PHE A 147 -29.97 10.22 0.72
C PHE A 147 -30.12 11.72 1.03
N ILE A 148 -29.86 12.58 0.04
CA ILE A 148 -30.00 14.03 0.20
C ILE A 148 -31.44 14.43 0.54
N GLU A 149 -32.43 13.81 -0.10
CA GLU A 149 -33.85 14.01 0.17
C GLU A 149 -34.22 13.57 1.60
N GLN A 150 -33.85 12.34 1.98
CA GLN A 150 -34.19 11.77 3.28
C GLN A 150 -33.65 12.58 4.46
N HIS A 151 -32.48 13.20 4.29
CA HIS A 151 -31.81 13.98 5.33
C HIS A 151 -31.94 15.49 5.17
N ASN A 152 -32.71 15.97 4.18
CA ASN A 152 -32.82 17.39 3.82
C ASN A 152 -31.44 18.08 3.63
N ALA A 153 -30.51 17.36 3.02
CA ALA A 153 -29.08 17.69 3.05
C ALA A 153 -28.61 18.61 1.90
N TYR A 154 -29.53 19.21 1.14
CA TYR A 154 -29.24 19.99 -0.08
C TYR A 154 -28.25 21.15 0.11
N LYS A 155 -28.19 21.71 1.31
CA LYS A 155 -27.38 22.89 1.65
C LYS A 155 -26.31 22.60 2.72
N LEU A 156 -26.05 21.33 3.05
CA LEU A 156 -25.01 21.01 4.02
C LEU A 156 -23.64 21.35 3.45
N SER A 157 -22.78 21.88 4.32
CA SER A 157 -21.35 22.00 4.04
C SER A 157 -20.73 20.60 3.90
N GLU A 158 -19.55 20.53 3.27
CA GLU A 158 -18.78 19.28 3.16
C GLU A 158 -18.56 18.63 4.53
N GLU A 159 -18.16 19.41 5.53
CA GLU A 159 -17.95 18.95 6.90
C GLU A 159 -19.23 18.38 7.54
N ASN A 160 -20.35 19.10 7.42
CA ASN A 160 -21.63 18.63 7.96
C ASN A 160 -22.13 17.37 7.24
N MET A 161 -21.84 17.23 5.95
CA MET A 161 -22.15 16.01 5.20
C MET A 161 -21.29 14.83 5.67
N LEU A 162 -20.00 15.02 5.92
CA LEU A 162 -19.14 13.97 6.49
C LEU A 162 -19.62 13.54 7.89
N LEU A 163 -20.00 14.48 8.74
CA LEU A 163 -20.58 14.19 10.06
C LEU A 163 -21.91 13.42 9.93
N LEU A 164 -22.73 13.74 8.94
CA LEU A 164 -23.95 13.00 8.65
C LEU A 164 -23.65 11.56 8.19
N ILE A 165 -22.71 11.37 7.26
CA ILE A 165 -22.32 10.02 6.80
C ILE A 165 -21.75 9.21 7.97
N LYS A 166 -20.90 9.82 8.81
CA LYS A 166 -20.39 9.21 10.05
C LYS A 166 -21.53 8.74 10.95
N LYS A 167 -22.49 9.62 11.24
CA LYS A 167 -23.66 9.29 12.07
C LYS A 167 -24.49 8.15 11.48
N GLU A 168 -24.65 8.11 10.16
CA GLU A 168 -25.38 7.04 9.48
C GLU A 168 -24.62 5.72 9.51
N LEU A 169 -23.29 5.75 9.50
CA LEU A 169 -22.44 4.57 9.67
C LEU A 169 -22.49 4.02 11.09
N GLU A 170 -22.52 4.90 12.10
CA GLU A 170 -22.66 4.52 13.51
C GLU A 170 -23.99 3.81 13.80
N LYS A 171 -25.07 4.15 13.09
CA LYS A 171 -26.37 3.49 13.24
C LYS A 171 -26.39 2.02 12.84
N VAL A 172 -25.46 1.61 11.98
CA VAL A 172 -25.35 0.23 11.47
C VAL A 172 -24.18 -0.52 12.08
N LYS A 173 -23.57 0.03 13.14
CA LYS A 173 -22.50 -0.60 13.90
C LYS A 173 -23.01 -1.87 14.59
N GLY A 174 -22.25 -2.95 14.52
CA GLY A 174 -22.58 -4.25 15.12
C GLY A 174 -23.65 -5.07 14.37
N GLU A 175 -24.27 -4.51 13.33
CA GLU A 175 -25.23 -5.24 12.51
C GLU A 175 -24.54 -6.32 11.65
N PRO A 176 -25.24 -7.37 11.17
CA PRO A 176 -24.63 -8.34 10.26
C PRO A 176 -24.28 -7.73 8.89
N TYR A 177 -23.16 -8.14 8.29
CA TYR A 177 -22.70 -7.61 6.99
C TYR A 177 -23.80 -7.58 5.92
N LYS A 178 -24.53 -8.69 5.79
CA LYS A 178 -25.62 -8.83 4.82
C LYS A 178 -26.75 -7.80 5.01
N ALA A 179 -27.01 -7.37 6.24
CA ALA A 179 -28.03 -6.38 6.55
C ALA A 179 -27.58 -4.94 6.21
N VAL A 180 -26.28 -4.68 6.21
CA VAL A 180 -25.74 -3.32 6.03
C VAL A 180 -25.30 -3.00 4.60
N GLN A 181 -25.21 -3.99 3.71
CA GLN A 181 -24.68 -3.81 2.34
C GLN A 181 -25.33 -2.62 1.60
N ASP A 182 -26.66 -2.56 1.57
CA ASP A 182 -27.39 -1.48 0.89
C ASP A 182 -27.09 -0.11 1.49
N LYS A 183 -26.93 -0.03 2.82
CA LYS A 183 -26.56 1.22 3.47
C LYS A 183 -25.14 1.64 3.12
N LEU A 184 -24.19 0.71 3.12
CA LEU A 184 -22.80 0.98 2.74
C LEU A 184 -22.69 1.46 1.28
N ILE A 185 -23.49 0.90 0.36
CA ILE A 185 -23.58 1.35 -1.04
C ILE A 185 -24.14 2.79 -1.11
N GLU A 186 -25.22 3.08 -0.40
CA GLU A 186 -25.82 4.42 -0.35
C GLU A 186 -24.80 5.46 0.17
N LEU A 187 -24.12 5.17 1.29
CA LEU A 187 -23.09 6.03 1.87
C LEU A 187 -21.88 6.20 0.93
N ALA A 188 -21.46 5.13 0.24
CA ALA A 188 -20.39 5.19 -0.76
C ALA A 188 -20.73 6.11 -1.93
N SER A 189 -21.99 6.12 -2.37
CA SER A 189 -22.44 7.01 -3.44
C SER A 189 -22.27 8.48 -3.05
N VAL A 190 -22.68 8.86 -1.83
CA VAL A 190 -22.61 10.24 -1.34
C VAL A 190 -21.15 10.63 -1.12
N TYR A 191 -20.38 9.80 -0.40
CA TYR A 191 -18.98 10.05 -0.11
C TYR A 191 -18.14 10.21 -1.39
N GLY A 192 -18.29 9.29 -2.35
CA GLY A 192 -17.54 9.35 -3.60
C GLY A 192 -17.93 10.56 -4.45
N ASN A 193 -19.21 10.96 -4.46
CA ASN A 193 -19.64 12.18 -5.16
C ASN A 193 -19.12 13.46 -4.49
N MET A 194 -19.04 13.51 -3.16
CA MET A 194 -18.36 14.61 -2.45
C MET A 194 -16.89 14.67 -2.84
N PHE A 195 -16.22 13.52 -2.83
CA PHE A 195 -14.82 13.39 -3.19
C PHE A 195 -14.56 13.90 -4.62
N ILE A 196 -15.34 13.44 -5.60
CA ILE A 196 -15.26 13.89 -7.00
C ILE A 196 -15.56 15.39 -7.12
N LYS A 197 -16.51 15.93 -6.35
CA LYS A 197 -16.80 17.36 -6.35
C LYS A 197 -15.63 18.18 -5.84
N LYS A 198 -14.89 17.68 -4.84
CA LYS A 198 -13.77 18.38 -4.20
C LYS A 198 -12.48 18.30 -5.01
N VAL A 199 -12.15 17.10 -5.45
CA VAL A 199 -10.88 16.76 -6.08
C VAL A 199 -11.09 16.01 -7.40
N GLY A 200 -12.14 16.35 -8.15
CA GLY A 200 -12.36 15.88 -9.52
C GLY A 200 -12.34 14.35 -9.72
N GLY A 201 -12.27 13.94 -10.98
CA GLY A 201 -12.32 12.52 -11.36
C GLY A 201 -13.72 12.07 -11.77
N ARG A 202 -13.92 10.75 -11.78
CA ARG A 202 -15.17 10.11 -12.19
C ARG A 202 -15.31 8.75 -11.53
N TRP A 203 -16.52 8.20 -11.55
CA TRP A 203 -16.73 6.79 -11.32
C TRP A 203 -16.20 5.97 -12.50
N ASP A 204 -15.50 4.88 -12.21
CA ASP A 204 -15.03 3.89 -13.19
C ASP A 204 -15.45 2.50 -12.70
N HIS A 205 -16.10 1.74 -13.59
CA HIS A 205 -16.50 0.37 -13.34
C HIS A 205 -15.72 -0.55 -14.27
N ARG A 206 -14.91 -1.44 -13.68
CA ARG A 206 -14.07 -2.37 -14.42
C ARG A 206 -14.57 -3.79 -14.24
N VAL A 207 -14.80 -4.44 -15.38
CA VAL A 207 -15.29 -5.83 -15.44
C VAL A 207 -14.17 -6.84 -15.16
N LEU A 208 -12.88 -6.44 -15.26
CA LEU A 208 -11.78 -7.21 -14.69
C LEU A 208 -11.90 -7.17 -13.17
N ASN A 209 -12.39 -8.28 -12.59
CA ASN A 209 -12.66 -8.49 -11.16
C ASN A 209 -13.90 -7.77 -10.59
N GLY A 210 -14.76 -7.18 -11.43
CA GLY A 210 -16.02 -6.55 -10.99
C GLY A 210 -15.85 -5.41 -9.97
N ILE A 211 -14.75 -4.67 -10.07
CA ILE A 211 -14.37 -3.60 -9.14
C ILE A 211 -14.98 -2.27 -9.65
N THR A 212 -15.82 -1.63 -8.83
CA THR A 212 -16.21 -0.22 -9.03
C THR A 212 -15.37 0.67 -8.12
N SER A 213 -14.74 1.69 -8.70
CA SER A 213 -13.88 2.61 -7.95
C SER A 213 -14.10 4.06 -8.40
N VAL A 214 -13.65 5.01 -7.59
CA VAL A 214 -13.44 6.39 -8.04
C VAL A 214 -12.10 6.45 -8.75
N ASP A 215 -12.16 6.68 -10.06
CA ASP A 215 -11.00 6.95 -10.90
C ASP A 215 -10.72 8.44 -10.87
N ILE A 216 -9.62 8.78 -10.20
CA ILE A 216 -9.01 10.08 -10.29
C ILE A 216 -7.92 9.89 -11.32
N THR A 217 -8.02 10.55 -12.47
CA THR A 217 -7.21 10.26 -13.65
C THR A 217 -5.70 10.59 -13.50
N LEU A 218 -5.22 10.73 -12.26
CA LEU A 218 -3.95 11.32 -11.87
C LEU A 218 -3.32 10.76 -10.60
N LEU A 219 -4.15 10.21 -9.72
CA LEU A 219 -3.70 9.62 -8.48
C LEU A 219 -4.46 8.30 -8.35
N ARG A 220 -3.74 7.26 -7.94
CA ARG A 220 -4.20 5.89 -7.69
C ARG A 220 -5.72 5.79 -7.46
N GLN A 221 -6.37 4.85 -8.15
CA GLN A 221 -7.79 4.54 -7.96
C GLN A 221 -8.16 4.42 -6.48
N CYS A 222 -9.27 5.07 -6.10
CA CYS A 222 -9.80 5.04 -4.75
C CYS A 222 -11.05 4.14 -4.72
N ASP A 223 -10.95 3.01 -4.02
CA ASP A 223 -12.08 2.12 -3.81
C ASP A 223 -12.89 2.54 -2.59
N ILE A 224 -13.79 3.49 -2.80
CA ILE A 224 -14.61 4.11 -1.76
C ILE A 224 -15.50 3.08 -1.04
N LEU A 225 -16.04 2.10 -1.77
CA LEU A 225 -16.92 1.11 -1.17
C LEU A 225 -16.13 0.16 -0.27
N LYS A 226 -14.95 -0.28 -0.71
CA LYS A 226 -14.05 -1.07 0.11
C LYS A 226 -13.57 -0.31 1.35
N ASP A 227 -13.25 0.97 1.21
CA ASP A 227 -12.89 1.83 2.34
C ASP A 227 -14.05 1.94 3.35
N LEU A 228 -15.30 2.07 2.91
CA LEU A 228 -16.43 2.11 3.84
C LEU A 228 -16.72 0.76 4.50
N VAL A 229 -16.59 -0.36 3.78
CA VAL A 229 -16.69 -1.69 4.40
C VAL A 229 -15.58 -1.85 5.46
N ARG A 230 -14.36 -1.36 5.22
CA ARG A 230 -13.29 -1.32 6.23
C ARG A 230 -13.74 -0.63 7.51
N ILE A 231 -14.19 0.60 7.35
CA ILE A 231 -14.46 1.52 8.45
C ILE A 231 -15.58 0.95 9.30
N TRP A 232 -16.61 0.42 8.63
CA TRP A 232 -17.71 -0.28 9.29
C TRP A 232 -17.24 -1.56 10.02
N GLN A 233 -16.46 -2.43 9.39
CA GLN A 233 -16.00 -3.68 10.00
C GLN A 233 -15.07 -3.43 11.19
N ARG A 234 -14.30 -2.34 11.17
CA ARG A 234 -13.46 -1.89 12.31
C ARG A 234 -14.26 -1.20 13.42
N GLU A 235 -15.53 -0.92 13.16
CA GLU A 235 -16.42 -0.18 14.06
C GLU A 235 -15.90 1.20 14.50
N ASP A 236 -15.06 1.81 13.67
CA ASP A 236 -14.39 3.08 13.92
C ASP A 236 -14.78 4.12 12.86
N ALA A 237 -15.95 4.72 13.05
CA ALA A 237 -16.49 5.70 12.11
C ALA A 237 -15.68 7.01 12.05
N GLU A 238 -14.78 7.28 13.00
CA GLU A 238 -13.91 8.48 12.95
C GLU A 238 -12.95 8.45 11.75
N LEU A 239 -12.58 7.24 11.31
CA LEU A 239 -11.72 7.05 10.15
C LEU A 239 -12.29 7.70 8.89
N ILE A 240 -13.62 7.87 8.78
CA ILE A 240 -14.24 8.43 7.58
C ILE A 240 -13.79 9.87 7.28
N ILE A 241 -13.67 10.69 8.33
CA ILE A 241 -13.30 12.11 8.22
C ILE A 241 -11.80 12.21 7.94
N ASN A 242 -11.00 11.46 8.71
CA ASN A 242 -9.55 11.45 8.56
C ASN A 242 -9.13 10.93 7.18
N ASP A 243 -9.70 9.82 6.72
CA ASP A 243 -9.40 9.24 5.40
C ASP A 243 -9.82 10.21 4.28
N TYR A 244 -10.97 10.89 4.41
CA TYR A 244 -11.43 11.87 3.41
C TYR A 244 -10.41 12.99 3.21
N TYR A 245 -10.03 13.67 4.30
CA TYR A 245 -9.12 14.80 4.21
C TYR A 245 -7.70 14.37 3.84
N ASN A 246 -7.23 13.23 4.35
CA ASN A 246 -5.92 12.69 3.98
C ASN A 246 -5.84 12.39 2.48
N ASN A 247 -6.86 11.76 1.92
CA ASN A 247 -6.92 11.44 0.50
C ASN A 247 -7.02 12.71 -0.37
N CYS A 248 -7.89 13.65 0.00
CA CYS A 248 -7.98 14.95 -0.67
C CYS A 248 -6.64 15.70 -0.66
N ASN A 249 -5.98 15.77 0.51
CA ASN A 249 -4.72 16.49 0.67
C ASN A 249 -3.57 15.86 -0.13
N LYS A 250 -3.51 14.53 -0.24
CA LYS A 250 -2.52 13.85 -1.09
C LYS A 250 -2.66 14.27 -2.55
N ILE A 251 -3.89 14.32 -3.07
CA ILE A 251 -4.17 14.74 -4.45
C ILE A 251 -3.82 16.20 -4.65
N ILE A 252 -4.25 17.09 -3.75
CA ILE A 252 -3.99 18.53 -3.84
C ILE A 252 -2.48 18.80 -3.83
N LYS A 253 -1.72 18.16 -2.93
CA LYS A 253 -0.27 18.30 -2.87
C LYS A 253 0.40 17.84 -4.16
N TRP A 254 -0.05 16.72 -4.72
CA TRP A 254 0.48 16.19 -5.96
C TRP A 254 0.20 17.12 -7.15
N VAL A 255 -1.05 17.62 -7.30
CA VAL A 255 -1.41 18.58 -8.37
C VAL A 255 -0.54 19.85 -8.28
N ARG A 256 -0.31 20.36 -7.06
CA ARG A 256 0.59 21.51 -6.85
C ARG A 256 2.01 21.22 -7.29
N ALA A 257 2.54 20.03 -6.98
CA ALA A 257 3.88 19.64 -7.43
C ALA A 257 3.96 19.59 -8.97
N CYS A 258 2.95 19.02 -9.63
CA CYS A 258 2.91 18.97 -11.10
C CYS A 258 2.84 20.37 -11.73
N ARG A 259 2.00 21.27 -11.20
CA ARG A 259 1.95 22.67 -11.68
C ARG A 259 3.28 23.40 -11.50
N LYS A 260 3.96 23.19 -10.38
CA LYS A 260 5.30 23.72 -10.16
C LYS A 260 6.32 23.20 -11.17
N SER A 261 6.20 21.94 -11.58
CA SER A 261 7.13 21.29 -12.52
C SER A 261 6.82 21.55 -14.00
N HIS A 262 5.54 21.73 -14.36
CA HIS A 262 5.08 21.74 -15.75
C HIS A 262 4.33 23.03 -16.15
N GLY A 263 4.23 24.01 -15.25
CA GLY A 263 3.55 25.29 -15.45
C GLY A 263 2.19 25.35 -14.73
N GLU A 264 1.77 26.55 -14.32
CA GLU A 264 0.51 26.75 -13.58
C GLU A 264 -0.74 26.31 -14.37
N ASP A 265 -0.68 26.43 -15.70
CA ASP A 265 -1.73 25.98 -16.61
C ASP A 265 -1.71 24.46 -16.83
N TRP A 266 -0.76 23.74 -16.24
CA TRP A 266 -0.68 22.30 -16.38
C TRP A 266 -1.97 21.66 -15.87
N GLN A 267 -2.55 20.83 -16.74
CA GLN A 267 -3.73 20.04 -16.47
C GLN A 267 -3.40 18.56 -16.68
N PRO A 268 -4.10 17.68 -15.95
CA PRO A 268 -4.04 16.26 -16.21
C PRO A 268 -4.36 15.87 -17.64
N THR A 269 -3.60 14.92 -18.19
CA THR A 269 -3.93 14.21 -19.42
C THR A 269 -5.10 13.26 -19.19
N SER A 270 -6.31 13.79 -19.07
CA SER A 270 -7.53 13.02 -19.28
C SER A 270 -8.36 13.68 -20.37
N GLY A 271 -8.73 12.92 -21.39
CA GLY A 271 -9.59 13.41 -22.47
C GLY A 271 -11.01 13.80 -22.05
N TYR A 272 -11.39 13.64 -20.77
CA TYR A 272 -12.79 13.75 -20.32
C TYR A 272 -13.04 14.36 -18.93
N ALA A 273 -12.03 14.77 -18.15
CA ALA A 273 -12.26 15.48 -16.88
C ALA A 273 -11.96 16.98 -17.04
N LYS A 274 -13.03 17.81 -17.08
CA LYS A 274 -12.88 19.27 -16.95
C LYS A 274 -12.73 19.61 -15.47
N TRP A 275 -11.51 19.86 -15.04
CA TRP A 275 -11.24 20.35 -13.69
C TRP A 275 -11.37 21.87 -13.61
N LYS A 276 -12.02 22.36 -12.56
CA LYS A 276 -11.77 23.68 -11.96
C LYS A 276 -11.41 23.43 -10.50
N VAL A 277 -10.11 23.29 -10.20
CA VAL A 277 -9.64 23.49 -8.83
C VAL A 277 -9.82 24.98 -8.54
N PRO A 278 -10.55 25.40 -7.48
CA PRO A 278 -10.64 26.81 -7.14
C PRO A 278 -9.23 27.38 -6.93
N PRO A 279 -8.92 28.59 -7.45
CA PRO A 279 -7.76 29.31 -6.96
C PRO A 279 -7.93 29.53 -5.45
N MET A 280 -6.88 29.26 -4.67
CA MET A 280 -6.75 29.88 -3.35
C MET A 280 -6.18 31.27 -3.55
#